data_AF-A0A2E0HF05-F1
#
_entry.id   AF-A0A2E0HF05-F1
#
_cell.length_a   1.000
_cell.length_b   1.000
_cell.length_c   1.000
_cell.angle_alpha   90.00
_cell.angle_beta   90.00
_cell.angle_gamma   90.00
#
_symmetry.space_group_name_H-M   'P 1'
#
loop_
_entity.id
_entity.type
_entity.pdbx_description
1 polymer ?
#
loop_
_entity_poly.entity_id
_entity_poly.type
_entity_poly.pdbx_seq_one_letter_code
_entity_poly.pdbx_strand_id
1 'polypeptide(L)'
;MLETNVLHVSDVIIWLDGSSAEATTDMNRVPHPLHWQLSQRPGDLQWRHSAGKTALWQRPAEPMINGPADTADKTFSAGPGFTISGVIEDPKQFFNPRLFSLTAGASDVPVPGQPVPLYPSPLGTRFGSAGGLIANLRFNATGDPVPWALLTLSVSVPGGTTQTYRAQADARGDVLIPLQRLPPLPEGIEHYNAQLAVRALADADPGEPVNPDDLEAVELESLTTPGSFVDPIGLQVVPGEIQLIRSASQDHLAVQPS
;
A
#
# COMPACT_ATOMS: atom_id res chain seq x y z
N MET A 1 14.30 -33.06 35.90
CA MET A 1 14.86 -32.98 34.54
C MET A 1 14.57 -31.57 34.04
N LEU A 2 15.57 -30.84 33.54
CA LEU A 2 15.37 -29.46 33.05
C LEU A 2 15.12 -29.56 31.54
N GLU A 3 13.97 -29.08 31.09
CA GLU A 3 13.58 -29.05 29.68
C GLU A 3 13.62 -27.60 29.22
N THR A 4 14.30 -27.33 28.10
CA THR A 4 14.41 -25.96 27.57
C THR A 4 13.59 -25.86 26.29
N ASN A 5 12.67 -24.88 26.25
CA ASN A 5 11.92 -24.52 25.05
C ASN A 5 12.63 -23.36 24.34
N VAL A 6 13.05 -23.58 23.10
CA VAL A 6 13.66 -22.55 22.26
C VAL A 6 12.67 -22.19 21.16
N LEU A 7 12.19 -20.94 21.17
CA LEU A 7 11.26 -20.42 20.18
C LEU A 7 11.99 -19.44 19.27
N HIS A 8 11.93 -19.70 17.98
CA HIS A 8 12.45 -18.82 16.94
C HIS A 8 11.29 -18.10 16.26
N VAL A 9 11.42 -16.79 16.03
CA VAL A 9 10.49 -16.05 15.16
C VAL A 9 10.77 -16.47 13.73
N SER A 10 9.79 -17.05 13.06
CA SER A 10 9.93 -17.49 11.67
C SER A 10 9.99 -16.29 10.73
N ASP A 11 9.13 -15.28 10.92
CA ASP A 11 9.14 -14.06 10.12
C ASP A 11 8.37 -12.92 10.80
N VAL A 12 8.44 -11.71 10.25
CA VAL A 12 7.65 -10.56 10.66
C VAL A 12 7.08 -9.87 9.43
N ILE A 13 5.76 -9.69 9.36
CA ILE A 13 5.15 -8.79 8.38
C ILE A 13 5.17 -7.37 8.95
N ILE A 14 5.63 -6.40 8.17
CA ILE A 14 5.63 -4.98 8.52
C ILE A 14 4.56 -4.28 7.70
N TRP A 15 3.54 -3.75 8.37
CA TRP A 15 2.44 -3.02 7.74
C TRP A 15 2.82 -1.55 7.62
N LEU A 16 2.88 -1.06 6.40
CA LEU A 16 3.43 0.26 6.07
C LEU A 16 2.36 1.18 5.50
N ASP A 17 2.51 2.48 5.72
CA ASP A 17 1.75 3.50 5.00
C ASP A 17 2.41 3.76 3.64
N GLY A 18 1.79 3.23 2.59
CA GLY A 18 2.25 3.32 1.20
C GLY A 18 2.24 4.73 0.63
N SER A 19 1.61 5.70 1.30
CA SER A 19 1.60 7.11 0.89
C SER A 19 2.75 7.92 1.51
N SER A 20 3.35 7.42 2.59
CA SER A 20 4.28 8.19 3.43
C SER A 20 5.67 8.42 2.79
N ALA A 21 6.14 7.49 1.97
CA ALA A 21 7.46 7.56 1.33
C ALA A 21 7.48 6.85 -0.03
N GLU A 22 8.53 7.11 -0.81
CA GLU A 22 8.69 6.49 -2.13
C GLU A 22 9.25 5.07 -2.04
N ALA A 23 10.31 4.89 -1.24
CA ALA A 23 10.93 3.61 -0.97
C ALA A 23 10.26 2.92 0.24
N THR A 24 10.05 1.61 0.13
CA THR A 24 9.40 0.81 1.18
C THR A 24 10.17 0.81 2.51
N THR A 25 11.49 0.98 2.46
CA THR A 25 12.35 1.08 3.64
C THR A 25 12.12 2.34 4.47
N ASP A 26 11.62 3.40 3.83
CA ASP A 26 11.41 4.71 4.43
C ASP A 26 9.94 4.97 4.80
N MET A 27 9.04 4.03 4.44
CA MET A 27 7.62 4.16 4.75
C MET A 27 7.40 4.06 6.26
N ASN A 28 6.48 4.89 6.75
CA ASN A 28 6.03 4.83 8.12
C ASN A 28 5.27 3.53 8.38
N ARG A 29 5.41 2.98 9.59
CA ARG A 29 4.56 1.87 10.03
C ARG A 29 3.17 2.36 10.35
N VAL A 30 2.17 1.52 10.08
CA VAL A 30 0.79 1.79 10.52
C VAL A 30 0.78 1.93 12.06
N PRO A 31 0.24 3.03 12.61
CA PRO A 31 0.45 3.38 14.02
C PRO A 31 -0.44 2.61 15.00
N HIS A 32 -1.32 1.72 14.51
CA HIS A 32 -2.25 0.94 15.32
C HIS A 32 -2.35 -0.52 14.86
N PRO A 33 -2.90 -1.42 15.70
CA PRO A 33 -3.15 -2.79 15.31
C PRO A 33 -4.20 -2.87 14.19
N LEU A 34 -3.96 -3.81 13.27
CA LEU A 34 -4.87 -4.15 12.18
C LEU A 34 -5.58 -5.47 12.48
N HIS A 35 -6.72 -5.68 11.83
CA HIS A 35 -7.42 -6.96 11.81
C HIS A 35 -7.09 -7.69 10.52
N TRP A 36 -6.89 -9.00 10.62
CA TRP A 36 -6.61 -9.82 9.46
C TRP A 36 -7.44 -11.11 9.49
N GLN A 37 -7.78 -11.59 8.31
CA GLN A 37 -8.54 -12.81 8.11
C GLN A 37 -7.76 -13.67 7.13
N LEU A 38 -7.16 -14.76 7.63
CA LEU A 38 -6.37 -15.66 6.80
C LEU A 38 -7.29 -16.59 6.02
N SER A 39 -7.11 -16.63 4.69
CA SER A 39 -7.75 -17.60 3.81
C SER A 39 -6.98 -18.92 3.77
N GLN A 40 -5.64 -18.85 3.89
CA GLN A 40 -4.77 -20.01 4.01
C GLN A 40 -3.91 -19.86 5.27
N ARG A 41 -4.08 -20.82 6.20
CA ARG A 41 -3.35 -20.86 7.47
C ARG A 41 -2.64 -22.22 7.61
N PRO A 42 -1.30 -22.24 7.71
CA PRO A 42 -0.59 -23.44 8.17
C PRO A 42 -1.06 -23.82 9.59
N GLY A 43 -1.39 -25.09 9.83
CA GLY A 43 -2.00 -25.54 11.10
C GLY A 43 -1.11 -25.37 12.33
N ASP A 44 0.20 -25.23 12.13
CA ASP A 44 1.23 -25.01 13.13
C ASP A 44 1.63 -23.53 13.29
N LEU A 45 1.07 -22.63 12.46
CA LEU A 45 1.33 -21.21 12.52
C LEU A 45 0.63 -20.58 13.72
N GLN A 46 1.43 -19.87 14.51
CA GLN A 46 0.99 -18.94 15.51
C GLN A 46 1.52 -17.54 15.17
N TRP A 47 0.87 -16.53 15.73
CA TRP A 47 1.18 -15.14 15.41
C TRP A 47 0.81 -14.21 16.56
N ARG A 48 1.34 -12.98 16.48
CA ARG A 48 0.91 -11.87 17.33
C ARG A 48 0.98 -10.58 16.57
N HIS A 49 -0.12 -9.85 16.70
CA HIS A 49 -0.25 -8.50 16.19
C HIS A 49 0.21 -7.49 17.20
N SER A 50 0.82 -6.44 16.68
CA SER A 50 1.04 -5.18 17.36
C SER A 50 0.92 -4.07 16.34
N ALA A 51 0.98 -2.81 16.77
CA ALA A 51 0.94 -1.68 15.86
C ALA A 51 2.01 -1.80 14.77
N GLY A 52 1.57 -1.81 13.51
CA GLY A 52 2.43 -1.80 12.33
C GLY A 52 3.23 -3.07 12.06
N LYS A 53 3.01 -4.17 12.81
CA LYS A 53 3.70 -5.44 12.55
C LYS A 53 2.95 -6.67 13.04
N THR A 54 3.21 -7.79 12.37
CA THR A 54 2.72 -9.12 12.75
C THR A 54 3.89 -10.08 12.81
N ALA A 55 4.21 -10.54 14.01
CA ALA A 55 5.22 -11.57 14.19
C ALA A 55 4.59 -12.94 13.95
N LEU A 56 5.33 -13.81 13.28
CA LEU A 56 4.93 -15.13 12.83
C LEU A 56 5.89 -16.17 13.41
N TRP A 57 5.35 -17.27 13.93
CA TRP A 57 6.16 -18.39 14.40
C TRP A 57 5.46 -19.69 14.10
N GLN A 58 6.19 -20.59 13.48
CA GLN A 58 5.78 -21.98 13.36
C GLN A 58 6.20 -22.75 14.61
N ARG A 59 5.37 -23.71 15.01
CA ARG A 59 5.76 -24.65 16.05
C ARG A 59 6.98 -25.44 15.55
N PRO A 60 8.09 -25.51 16.30
CA PRO A 60 9.24 -26.30 15.89
C PRO A 60 8.85 -27.79 15.79
N ALA A 61 9.41 -28.47 14.78
CA ALA A 61 9.16 -29.90 14.55
C ALA A 61 9.68 -30.77 15.71
N GLU A 62 10.78 -30.35 16.34
CA GLU A 62 11.28 -30.96 17.58
C GLU A 62 10.76 -30.17 18.79
N PRO A 63 9.99 -30.80 19.70
CA PRO A 63 9.20 -30.07 20.68
C PRO A 63 10.02 -29.55 21.87
N MET A 64 11.19 -30.15 22.17
CA MET A 64 11.97 -29.84 23.38
C MET A 64 13.38 -30.44 23.32
N ILE A 65 14.35 -29.70 23.85
CA ILE A 65 15.71 -30.17 24.05
C ILE A 65 15.87 -30.60 25.52
N ASN A 66 16.48 -31.76 25.73
CA ASN A 66 16.80 -32.27 27.07
C ASN A 66 18.04 -31.57 27.61
N GLY A 67 17.90 -30.83 28.71
CA GLY A 67 19.00 -30.08 29.33
C GLY A 67 19.07 -28.60 28.92
N PRO A 68 20.14 -27.88 29.32
CA PRO A 68 20.30 -26.47 28.99
C PRO A 68 20.61 -26.28 27.51
N ALA A 69 19.91 -25.34 26.85
CA ALA A 69 20.16 -25.00 25.45
C ALA A 69 21.56 -24.38 25.26
N ASP A 70 22.30 -24.92 24.29
CA ASP A 70 23.63 -24.44 23.91
C ASP A 70 23.56 -23.29 22.89
N THR A 71 24.71 -22.91 22.31
CA THR A 71 24.76 -21.84 21.30
C THR A 71 24.23 -22.29 19.94
N ALA A 72 24.38 -23.57 19.59
CA ALA A 72 23.83 -24.12 18.34
C ALA A 72 22.31 -24.14 18.40
N ASP A 73 21.72 -24.53 19.53
CA ASP A 73 20.27 -24.54 19.76
C ASP A 73 19.63 -23.15 19.62
N LYS A 74 20.38 -22.12 20.02
CA LYS A 74 19.99 -20.70 19.92
C LYS A 74 20.23 -20.11 18.53
N THR A 75 20.90 -20.82 17.64
CA THR A 75 21.14 -20.37 16.28
C THR A 75 19.90 -20.64 15.44
N PHE A 76 19.38 -19.61 14.79
CA PHE A 76 18.25 -19.76 13.88
C PHE A 76 18.64 -20.64 12.69
N SER A 77 17.79 -21.62 12.36
CA SER A 77 17.93 -22.40 11.14
C SER A 77 16.78 -22.03 10.20
N ALA A 78 17.12 -21.56 8.99
CA ALA A 78 16.12 -21.25 7.99
C ALA A 78 15.36 -22.51 7.59
N GLY A 79 14.02 -22.46 7.69
CA GLY A 79 13.14 -23.54 7.27
C GLY A 79 12.67 -23.36 5.81
N PRO A 80 11.92 -24.34 5.27
CA PRO A 80 11.19 -24.11 4.03
C PRO A 80 10.15 -23.01 4.26
N GLY A 81 10.16 -21.98 3.42
CA GLY A 81 9.16 -20.91 3.49
C GLY A 81 7.74 -21.45 3.32
N PHE A 82 6.77 -20.71 3.84
CA PHE A 82 5.35 -21.04 3.75
C PHE A 82 4.55 -19.83 3.27
N THR A 83 3.51 -20.08 2.48
CA THR A 83 2.63 -19.03 1.97
C THR A 83 1.56 -18.69 3.01
N ILE A 84 1.32 -17.39 3.19
CA ILE A 84 0.22 -16.85 3.96
C ILE A 84 -0.55 -15.92 3.04
N SER A 85 -1.86 -16.12 2.98
CA SER A 85 -2.77 -15.24 2.25
C SER A 85 -3.99 -14.88 3.09
N GLY A 86 -4.55 -13.71 2.82
CA GLY A 86 -5.75 -13.26 3.51
C GLY A 86 -6.13 -11.82 3.21
N VAL A 87 -7.04 -11.30 4.00
CA VAL A 87 -7.46 -9.90 4.01
C VAL A 87 -6.86 -9.21 5.22
N ILE A 88 -6.39 -7.98 5.04
CA ILE A 88 -6.00 -7.07 6.12
C ILE A 88 -6.94 -5.87 6.10
N GLU A 89 -7.45 -5.50 7.27
CA GLU A 89 -8.44 -4.44 7.46
C GLU A 89 -8.04 -3.56 8.65
N ASP A 90 -8.27 -2.26 8.52
CA ASP A 90 -8.17 -1.35 9.64
C ASP A 90 -9.54 -1.24 10.35
N PRO A 91 -9.67 -1.66 11.63
CA PRO A 91 -10.93 -1.51 12.36
C PRO A 91 -11.36 -0.05 12.53
N LYS A 92 -10.44 0.92 12.39
CA LYS A 92 -10.75 2.35 12.42
C LYS A 92 -11.03 2.94 11.04
N GLN A 93 -10.88 2.13 9.97
CA GLN A 93 -11.09 2.53 8.58
C GLN A 93 -10.22 3.71 8.13
N PHE A 94 -9.06 3.96 8.76
CA PHE A 94 -8.10 4.96 8.29
C PHE A 94 -7.27 4.45 7.13
N PHE A 95 -7.14 3.14 6.97
CA PHE A 95 -6.53 2.51 5.80
C PHE A 95 -7.57 1.68 5.04
N ASN A 96 -7.45 1.65 3.71
CA ASN A 96 -8.27 0.79 2.88
C ASN A 96 -7.94 -0.69 3.17
N PRO A 97 -8.94 -1.58 3.13
CA PRO A 97 -8.69 -3.01 3.23
C PRO A 97 -7.91 -3.51 2.01
N ARG A 98 -7.14 -4.58 2.19
CA ARG A 98 -6.28 -5.13 1.14
C ARG A 98 -6.25 -6.65 1.20
N LEU A 99 -6.24 -7.31 0.04
CA LEU A 99 -5.80 -8.70 -0.07
C LEU A 99 -4.27 -8.77 -0.09
N PHE A 100 -3.71 -9.78 0.55
CA PHE A 100 -2.28 -10.04 0.49
C PHE A 100 -2.00 -11.53 0.34
N SER A 101 -0.87 -11.84 -0.31
CA SER A 101 -0.28 -13.17 -0.39
C SER A 101 1.23 -13.03 -0.34
N LEU A 102 1.88 -13.67 0.63
CA LEU A 102 3.33 -13.59 0.80
C LEU A 102 3.91 -14.92 1.25
N THR A 103 5.18 -15.13 0.93
CA THR A 103 5.96 -16.27 1.43
C THR A 103 6.76 -15.81 2.65
N ALA A 104 6.45 -16.39 3.80
CA ALA A 104 7.12 -16.12 5.07
C ALA A 104 8.08 -17.25 5.45
N GLY A 105 9.06 -16.97 6.31
CA GLY A 105 9.91 -17.99 6.93
C GLY A 105 11.01 -18.57 6.04
N ALA A 106 11.19 -18.03 4.83
CA ALA A 106 12.22 -18.43 3.87
C ALA A 106 13.58 -17.72 4.07
N SER A 107 13.68 -16.80 5.04
CA SER A 107 14.77 -15.82 5.12
C SER A 107 15.88 -16.24 6.07
N ASP A 108 17.14 -16.09 5.64
CA ASP A 108 18.28 -16.05 6.54
C ASP A 108 18.19 -14.83 7.47
N VAL A 109 18.51 -15.03 8.74
CA VAL A 109 18.59 -13.97 9.77
C VAL A 109 19.75 -13.01 9.44
N PRO A 110 19.61 -11.68 9.63
CA PRO A 110 18.54 -10.99 10.36
C PRO A 110 17.34 -10.67 9.47
N VAL A 111 16.18 -11.26 9.79
CA VAL A 111 14.94 -11.16 9.00
C VAL A 111 14.59 -9.68 8.74
N PRO A 112 14.81 -9.16 7.51
CA PRO A 112 14.21 -7.92 7.11
C PRO A 112 12.73 -8.25 6.92
N GLY A 113 11.89 -7.94 7.91
CA GLY A 113 10.47 -8.32 7.86
C GLY A 113 9.79 -7.94 6.54
N GLN A 114 8.83 -8.74 6.10
CA GLN A 114 8.13 -8.59 4.83
C GLN A 114 7.32 -7.28 4.80
N PRO A 115 7.72 -6.26 4.01
CA PRO A 115 6.99 -5.00 3.96
C PRO A 115 5.72 -5.14 3.13
N VAL A 116 4.58 -4.77 3.70
CA VAL A 116 3.29 -4.74 3.00
C VAL A 116 2.68 -3.34 3.12
N PRO A 117 2.70 -2.56 2.02
CA PRO A 117 2.08 -1.25 1.99
C PRO A 117 0.55 -1.32 2.06
N LEU A 118 -0.03 -0.43 2.86
CA LEU A 118 -1.45 -0.13 2.92
C LEU A 118 -1.63 1.35 2.61
N TYR A 119 -2.72 1.68 1.94
CA TYR A 119 -2.99 3.05 1.54
C TYR A 119 -4.08 3.64 2.43
N PRO A 120 -3.89 4.87 2.93
CA PRO A 120 -4.92 5.55 3.70
C PRO A 120 -6.21 5.67 2.88
N SER A 121 -7.35 5.46 3.55
CA SER A 121 -8.65 5.79 2.98
C SER A 121 -8.82 7.32 2.91
N PRO A 122 -9.84 7.85 2.19
CA PRO A 122 -10.19 9.26 2.28
C PRO A 122 -10.41 9.73 3.73
N LEU A 123 -10.96 8.88 4.60
CA LEU A 123 -11.15 9.16 6.03
C LEU A 123 -9.82 9.26 6.80
N GLY A 124 -8.83 8.43 6.46
CA GLY A 124 -7.51 8.42 7.10
C GLY A 124 -6.52 9.41 6.51
N THR A 125 -6.78 9.92 5.30
CA THR A 125 -5.88 10.87 4.64
C THR A 125 -5.97 12.26 5.27
N ARG A 126 -4.82 12.93 5.40
CA ARG A 126 -4.73 14.32 5.88
C ARG A 126 -3.84 15.11 4.92
N PHE A 127 -4.33 16.26 4.46
CA PHE A 127 -3.49 17.21 3.74
C PHE A 127 -2.62 17.99 4.72
N GLY A 128 -1.33 18.06 4.41
CA GLY A 128 -0.39 18.90 5.13
C GLY A 128 -0.31 20.30 4.50
N SER A 129 0.70 21.07 4.90
CA SER A 129 0.96 22.42 4.37
C SER A 129 1.31 22.44 2.89
N ALA A 130 1.73 21.31 2.31
CA ALA A 130 2.03 21.18 0.89
C ALA A 130 0.78 20.84 0.04
N GLY A 131 -0.40 20.71 0.66
CA GLY A 131 -1.65 20.47 -0.06
C GLY A 131 -1.80 19.03 -0.58
N GLY A 132 -2.53 18.88 -1.68
CA GLY A 132 -2.79 17.57 -2.27
C GLY A 132 -3.77 17.55 -3.44
N LEU A 133 -4.04 16.35 -3.95
CA LEU A 133 -5.01 16.12 -5.01
C LEU A 133 -6.24 15.38 -4.47
N ILE A 134 -7.40 15.72 -5.01
CA ILE A 134 -8.67 15.05 -4.78
C ILE A 134 -9.17 14.54 -6.14
N ALA A 135 -9.62 13.28 -6.22
CA ALA A 135 -10.34 12.79 -7.38
C ALA A 135 -11.48 11.83 -6.96
N ASN A 136 -12.49 11.73 -7.82
CA ASN A 136 -13.49 10.66 -7.80
C ASN A 136 -13.35 9.92 -9.14
N LEU A 137 -13.08 8.62 -9.10
CA LEU A 137 -12.83 7.80 -10.28
C LEU A 137 -14.09 7.06 -10.71
N ARG A 138 -14.43 7.11 -12.00
CA ARG A 138 -15.53 6.32 -12.57
C ARG A 138 -15.14 5.68 -13.90
N PHE A 139 -15.68 4.50 -14.17
CA PHE A 139 -15.53 3.85 -15.47
C PHE A 139 -16.28 4.65 -16.53
N ASN A 140 -15.60 5.01 -17.63
CA ASN A 140 -16.18 5.78 -18.73
C ASN A 140 -17.41 5.09 -19.35
N ALA A 141 -17.35 3.77 -19.50
CA ALA A 141 -18.40 3.00 -20.17
C ALA A 141 -19.71 2.91 -19.36
N THR A 142 -19.63 2.83 -18.02
CA THR A 142 -20.80 2.55 -17.16
C THR A 142 -21.15 3.67 -16.19
N GLY A 143 -20.20 4.55 -15.87
CA GLY A 143 -20.34 5.57 -14.83
C GLY A 143 -20.22 5.02 -13.40
N ASP A 144 -19.96 3.73 -13.25
CA ASP A 144 -19.74 3.09 -11.94
C ASP A 144 -18.43 3.56 -11.31
N PRO A 145 -18.32 3.57 -9.97
CA PRO A 145 -17.05 3.88 -9.31
C PRO A 145 -15.96 2.91 -9.74
N VAL A 146 -14.70 3.37 -9.73
CA VAL A 146 -13.53 2.49 -9.86
C VAL A 146 -12.99 2.19 -8.46
N PRO A 147 -13.50 1.15 -7.78
CA PRO A 147 -13.11 0.88 -6.41
C PRO A 147 -11.66 0.43 -6.34
N TRP A 148 -11.00 0.78 -5.23
CA TRP A 148 -9.68 0.23 -4.87
C TRP A 148 -8.53 0.50 -5.84
N ALA A 149 -8.75 1.37 -6.83
CA ALA A 149 -7.73 1.76 -7.82
C ALA A 149 -6.51 2.38 -7.14
N LEU A 150 -5.31 2.11 -7.64
CA LEU A 150 -4.08 2.70 -7.15
C LEU A 150 -3.62 3.82 -8.09
N LEU A 151 -3.52 5.03 -7.56
CA LEU A 151 -3.04 6.21 -8.28
C LEU A 151 -1.57 6.42 -7.96
N THR A 152 -0.78 6.69 -8.99
CA THR A 152 0.63 7.08 -8.87
C THR A 152 0.82 8.43 -9.54
N LEU A 153 1.20 9.43 -8.75
CA LEU A 153 1.57 10.76 -9.22
C LEU A 153 3.09 10.90 -9.21
N SER A 154 3.68 11.15 -10.37
CA SER A 154 5.11 11.42 -10.55
C SER A 154 5.32 12.91 -10.79
N VAL A 155 5.92 13.61 -9.83
CA VAL A 155 6.14 15.07 -9.89
C VAL A 155 7.60 15.38 -10.24
N SER A 156 7.81 16.16 -11.30
CA SER A 156 9.13 16.59 -11.73
C SER A 156 9.55 17.87 -10.99
N VAL A 157 10.46 17.73 -10.04
CA VAL A 157 11.02 18.88 -9.28
C VAL A 157 12.27 19.40 -10.00
N PRO A 158 12.29 20.66 -10.48
CA PRO A 158 13.46 21.26 -11.12
C PRO A 158 14.70 21.20 -10.24
N GLY A 159 15.83 20.73 -10.79
CA GLY A 159 17.09 20.59 -10.06
C GLY A 159 17.13 19.44 -9.04
N GLY A 160 16.07 18.63 -8.95
CA GLY A 160 15.97 17.46 -8.09
C GLY A 160 15.64 16.18 -8.86
N THR A 161 15.31 15.12 -8.13
CA THR A 161 14.75 13.89 -8.69
C THR A 161 13.23 14.00 -8.79
N THR A 162 12.64 13.24 -9.72
CA THR A 162 11.20 13.01 -9.72
C THR A 162 10.77 12.43 -8.37
N GLN A 163 9.70 12.96 -7.79
CA GLN A 163 9.11 12.42 -6.58
C GLN A 163 7.83 11.66 -6.91
N THR A 164 7.69 10.47 -6.33
CA THR A 164 6.50 9.64 -6.51
C THR A 164 5.56 9.74 -5.31
N TYR A 165 4.27 9.93 -5.54
CA TYR A 165 3.20 9.89 -4.53
C TYR A 165 2.17 8.84 -4.92
N ARG A 166 1.66 8.11 -3.93
CA ARG A 166 0.71 7.01 -4.15
C ARG A 166 -0.48 7.15 -3.22
N ALA A 167 -1.67 6.88 -3.73
CA ALA A 167 -2.88 6.74 -2.93
C ALA A 167 -3.83 5.74 -3.59
N GLN A 168 -4.69 5.13 -2.79
CA GLN A 168 -5.67 4.17 -3.27
C GLN A 168 -7.07 4.75 -3.12
N ALA A 169 -7.91 4.57 -4.13
CA ALA A 169 -9.32 4.87 -4.07
C ALA A 169 -10.04 3.96 -3.07
N ASP A 170 -11.09 4.47 -2.44
CA ASP A 170 -11.98 3.64 -1.62
C ASP A 170 -13.00 2.87 -2.48
N ALA A 171 -13.94 2.18 -1.83
CA ALA A 171 -15.03 1.45 -2.49
C ALA A 171 -15.92 2.33 -3.41
N ARG A 172 -15.89 3.66 -3.25
CA ARG A 172 -16.70 4.60 -4.03
C ARG A 172 -15.89 5.30 -5.12
N GLY A 173 -14.63 4.92 -5.31
CA GLY A 173 -13.73 5.57 -6.24
C GLY A 173 -13.18 6.90 -5.72
N ASP A 174 -13.41 7.26 -4.45
CA ASP A 174 -12.87 8.49 -3.87
C ASP A 174 -11.42 8.30 -3.46
N VAL A 175 -10.55 9.23 -3.87
CA VAL A 175 -9.11 9.18 -3.59
C VAL A 175 -8.56 10.55 -3.22
N LEU A 176 -7.70 10.57 -2.20
CA LEU A 176 -6.96 11.75 -1.76
C LEU A 176 -5.45 11.46 -1.85
N ILE A 177 -4.71 12.24 -2.63
CA ILE A 177 -3.23 12.11 -2.75
C ILE A 177 -2.58 13.25 -1.95
N PRO A 178 -2.04 12.99 -0.74
CA PRO A 178 -1.37 14.02 0.03
C PRO A 178 0.03 14.30 -0.55
N LEU A 179 0.38 15.57 -0.71
CA LEU A 179 1.67 15.99 -1.28
C LEU A 179 2.65 16.47 -0.20
N GLN A 180 2.59 15.90 1.01
CA GLN A 180 3.31 16.38 2.20
C GLN A 180 4.84 16.49 2.02
N ARG A 181 5.43 15.69 1.12
CA ARG A 181 6.87 15.71 0.82
C ARG A 181 7.26 16.68 -0.31
N LEU A 182 6.28 17.32 -0.94
CA LEU A 182 6.53 18.21 -2.07
C LEU A 182 7.21 19.50 -1.58
N PRO A 183 8.39 19.85 -2.11
CA PRO A 183 9.09 21.05 -1.68
C PRO A 183 8.34 22.32 -2.13
N PRO A 184 8.59 23.47 -1.50
CA PRO A 184 8.07 24.74 -1.98
C PRO A 184 8.68 25.11 -3.34
N LEU A 185 7.94 25.90 -4.13
CA LEU A 185 8.38 26.36 -5.44
C LEU A 185 9.67 27.21 -5.35
N PRO A 186 10.69 26.93 -6.18
CA PRO A 186 11.82 27.82 -6.36
C PRO A 186 11.39 29.16 -6.96
N GLU A 187 12.25 30.17 -6.83
CA GLU A 187 12.01 31.49 -7.44
C GLU A 187 11.83 31.36 -8.96
N GLY A 188 10.78 31.99 -9.50
CA GLY A 188 10.47 31.99 -10.93
C GLY A 188 9.76 30.73 -11.46
N ILE A 189 9.42 29.76 -10.61
CA ILE A 189 8.63 28.57 -10.99
C ILE A 189 7.21 28.71 -10.41
N GLU A 190 6.19 28.60 -11.26
CA GLU A 190 4.78 28.76 -10.86
C GLU A 190 4.11 27.44 -10.44
N HIS A 191 4.60 26.31 -10.94
CA HIS A 191 4.07 24.98 -10.68
C HIS A 191 5.12 23.91 -10.95
N TYR A 192 4.90 22.69 -10.48
CA TYR A 192 5.61 21.52 -10.95
C TYR A 192 4.78 20.75 -11.97
N ASN A 193 5.45 20.26 -13.01
CA ASN A 193 4.83 19.32 -13.95
C ASN A 193 4.74 17.95 -13.31
N ALA A 194 3.59 17.30 -13.47
CA ALA A 194 3.35 15.97 -12.94
C ALA A 194 2.64 15.08 -13.96
N GLN A 195 2.81 13.77 -13.77
CA GLN A 195 2.13 12.74 -14.53
C GLN A 195 1.33 11.87 -13.56
N LEU A 196 0.05 11.65 -13.87
CA LEU A 196 -0.83 10.78 -13.10
C LEU A 196 -1.11 9.52 -13.90
N ALA A 197 -0.81 8.38 -13.29
CA ALA A 197 -1.14 7.04 -13.77
C ALA A 197 -2.09 6.36 -12.80
N VAL A 198 -2.94 5.47 -13.31
CA VAL A 198 -3.87 4.67 -12.51
C VAL A 198 -3.66 3.20 -12.85
N ARG A 199 -3.72 2.35 -11.82
CA ARG A 199 -3.95 0.92 -11.97
C ARG A 199 -5.28 0.53 -11.33
N ALA A 200 -6.07 -0.30 -12.01
CA ALA A 200 -7.37 -0.78 -11.54
C ALA A 200 -7.67 -2.18 -12.10
N LEU A 201 -8.74 -2.81 -11.60
CA LEU A 201 -9.33 -4.00 -12.22
C LEU A 201 -10.72 -3.62 -12.72
N ALA A 202 -11.04 -3.99 -13.96
CA ALA A 202 -12.30 -3.63 -14.61
C ALA A 202 -13.52 -4.32 -13.96
N ASP A 203 -13.30 -5.45 -13.28
CA ASP A 203 -14.30 -6.29 -12.62
C ASP A 203 -14.24 -6.17 -11.08
N ALA A 204 -13.53 -5.19 -10.53
CA ALA A 204 -13.43 -5.00 -9.08
C ALA A 204 -14.80 -4.71 -8.44
N ASP A 205 -15.15 -5.49 -7.41
CA ASP A 205 -16.35 -5.25 -6.59
C ASP A 205 -16.04 -4.26 -5.45
N PRO A 206 -16.83 -3.19 -5.27
CA PRO A 206 -16.74 -2.31 -4.11
C PRO A 206 -16.81 -3.00 -2.73
N GLY A 207 -17.45 -4.16 -2.64
CA GLY A 207 -17.59 -4.97 -1.44
C GLY A 207 -16.43 -5.93 -1.19
N GLU A 208 -15.58 -6.19 -2.19
CA GLU A 208 -14.47 -7.14 -2.10
C GLU A 208 -13.13 -6.39 -2.22
N PRO A 209 -12.29 -6.37 -1.17
CA PRO A 209 -10.97 -5.79 -1.27
C PRO A 209 -10.13 -6.47 -2.34
N VAL A 210 -9.23 -5.73 -2.96
CA VAL A 210 -8.27 -6.25 -3.95
C VAL A 210 -6.84 -6.17 -3.41
N ASN A 211 -5.93 -6.88 -4.05
CA ASN A 211 -4.50 -6.71 -3.81
C ASN A 211 -3.95 -5.65 -4.78
N PRO A 212 -3.43 -4.51 -4.31
CA PRO A 212 -2.83 -3.48 -5.16
C PRO A 212 -1.72 -3.97 -6.09
N ASP A 213 -1.07 -5.09 -5.76
CA ASP A 213 -0.01 -5.66 -6.59
C ASP A 213 -0.56 -6.28 -7.88
N ASP A 214 -1.82 -6.73 -7.87
CA ASP A 214 -2.49 -7.44 -8.96
C ASP A 214 -3.25 -6.49 -9.92
N LEU A 215 -3.25 -5.19 -9.66
CA LEU A 215 -3.98 -4.20 -10.49
C LEU A 215 -3.33 -4.04 -11.88
N GLU A 216 -4.12 -3.72 -12.90
CA GLU A 216 -3.63 -3.51 -14.27
C GLU A 216 -3.61 -2.03 -14.64
N ALA A 217 -2.72 -1.63 -15.55
CA ALA A 217 -2.72 -0.25 -16.04
C ALA A 217 -4.03 0.05 -16.78
N VAL A 218 -4.53 1.27 -16.59
CA VAL A 218 -5.76 1.76 -17.21
C VAL A 218 -5.57 3.18 -17.69
N GLU A 219 -6.29 3.57 -18.74
CA GLU A 219 -6.20 4.91 -19.29
C GLU A 219 -7.10 5.90 -18.55
N LEU A 220 -6.62 7.13 -18.45
CA LEU A 220 -7.34 8.27 -17.89
C LEU A 220 -7.79 9.21 -19.01
N GLU A 221 -9.02 9.70 -18.91
CA GLU A 221 -9.45 10.77 -19.82
C GLU A 221 -8.73 12.08 -19.51
N SER A 222 -8.31 12.77 -20.56
CA SER A 222 -7.64 14.06 -20.51
C SER A 222 -8.43 15.10 -19.71
N LEU A 223 -7.70 15.93 -18.97
CA LEU A 223 -8.26 17.04 -18.20
C LEU A 223 -8.74 18.20 -19.10
N THR A 224 -8.32 18.25 -20.36
CA THR A 224 -8.60 19.37 -21.27
C THR A 224 -9.30 18.99 -22.56
N THR A 225 -9.25 17.71 -22.96
CA THR A 225 -9.80 17.22 -24.23
C THR A 225 -10.78 16.07 -24.00
N PRO A 226 -12.11 16.30 -24.09
CA PRO A 226 -13.09 15.24 -23.91
C PRO A 226 -12.89 14.08 -24.88
N GLY A 227 -13.07 12.84 -24.40
CA GLY A 227 -12.94 11.60 -25.15
C GLY A 227 -11.50 11.17 -25.46
N SER A 228 -10.49 11.89 -25.00
CA SER A 228 -9.07 11.55 -25.22
C SER A 228 -8.52 10.82 -24.01
N PHE A 229 -8.24 9.52 -24.14
CA PHE A 229 -7.71 8.69 -23.07
C PHE A 229 -6.23 8.38 -23.29
N VAL A 230 -5.43 8.50 -22.22
CA VAL A 230 -4.00 8.17 -22.21
C VAL A 230 -3.57 7.71 -20.82
N ASP A 231 -2.51 6.92 -20.73
CA ASP A 231 -1.79 6.64 -19.49
C ASP A 231 -0.29 6.87 -19.70
N PRO A 232 0.37 7.77 -18.94
CA PRO A 232 -0.20 8.69 -17.93
C PRO A 232 -0.79 9.98 -18.54
N ILE A 233 -1.66 10.67 -17.79
CA ILE A 233 -2.07 12.05 -18.11
C ILE A 233 -1.13 13.08 -17.47
N GLY A 234 -0.89 14.19 -18.17
CA GLY A 234 -0.14 15.33 -17.65
C GLY A 234 -1.02 16.30 -16.86
N LEU A 235 -0.50 16.81 -15.75
CA LEU A 235 -1.11 17.88 -14.97
C LEU A 235 -0.03 18.77 -14.32
N GLN A 236 -0.46 19.89 -13.75
CA GLN A 236 0.38 20.80 -12.99
C GLN A 236 -0.05 20.76 -11.53
N VAL A 237 0.92 20.76 -10.62
CA VAL A 237 0.67 20.80 -9.17
C VAL A 237 1.38 22.00 -8.55
N VAL A 238 0.69 22.68 -7.63
CA VAL A 238 1.20 23.83 -6.89
C VAL A 238 1.30 23.44 -5.41
N PRO A 239 2.52 23.42 -4.82
CA PRO A 239 2.69 23.19 -3.39
C PRO A 239 1.84 24.15 -2.56
N GLY A 240 1.07 23.59 -1.63
CA GLY A 240 0.17 24.35 -0.74
C GLY A 240 -1.27 24.43 -1.21
N GLU A 241 -1.57 24.00 -2.43
CA GLU A 241 -2.94 23.97 -2.96
C GLU A 241 -3.57 22.58 -2.82
N ILE A 242 -4.89 22.58 -2.62
CA ILE A 242 -5.70 21.37 -2.74
C ILE A 242 -6.44 21.46 -4.07
N GLN A 243 -6.07 20.60 -5.01
CA GLN A 243 -6.61 20.61 -6.35
C GLN A 243 -7.58 19.44 -6.55
N LEU A 244 -8.75 19.74 -7.13
CA LEU A 244 -9.71 18.74 -7.57
C LEU A 244 -9.44 18.37 -9.03
N ILE A 245 -9.20 17.10 -9.30
CA ILE A 245 -8.88 16.57 -10.62
C ILE A 245 -10.13 15.94 -11.23
N ARG A 246 -10.47 16.36 -12.45
CA ARG A 246 -11.63 15.91 -13.22
C ARG A 246 -11.30 15.87 -14.70
N SER A 247 -11.86 14.90 -15.40
CA SER A 247 -11.81 14.83 -16.86
C SER A 247 -12.53 16.02 -17.49
N ALA A 248 -12.14 16.34 -18.73
CA ALA A 248 -12.69 17.48 -19.44
C ALA A 248 -14.22 17.39 -19.54
N SER A 249 -14.91 18.44 -19.09
CA SER A 249 -16.38 18.52 -19.09
C SER A 249 -17.11 17.47 -18.23
N GLN A 250 -16.43 16.87 -17.25
CA GLN A 250 -17.00 15.91 -16.31
C GLN A 250 -16.87 16.35 -14.85
N ASP A 251 -17.61 15.71 -13.96
CA ASP A 251 -17.55 15.91 -12.51
C ASP A 251 -16.64 14.91 -11.77
N HIS A 252 -16.08 13.95 -12.51
CA HIS A 252 -15.20 12.87 -12.06
C HIS A 252 -13.97 12.75 -12.98
N LEU A 253 -13.04 11.88 -12.61
CA LEU A 253 -11.92 11.44 -13.45
C LEU A 253 -12.31 10.10 -14.10
N ALA A 254 -12.59 10.13 -15.40
CA ALA A 254 -12.99 8.96 -16.16
C ALA A 254 -11.81 8.03 -16.46
N VAL A 255 -12.08 6.74 -16.33
CA VAL A 255 -11.12 5.65 -16.47
C VAL A 255 -11.65 4.63 -17.49
N GLN A 256 -10.76 4.06 -18.29
CA GLN A 256 -11.09 2.90 -19.13
C GLN A 256 -9.94 1.88 -19.18
N PRO A 257 -10.23 0.59 -19.45
CA PRO A 257 -9.18 -0.39 -19.73
C PRO A 257 -8.30 0.06 -20.91
N SER A 258 -6.99 -0.21 -20.84
CA SER A 258 -6.03 0.04 -21.92
C SER A 258 -6.20 -0.90 -23.13
#